data_AF-A0AAD7QNK6-F1
#
_entry.id   AF-A0AAD7QNK6-F1
#
_cell.length_a   1.000
_cell.length_b   1.000
_cell.length_c   1.000
_cell.angle_alpha   90.00
_cell.angle_beta   90.00
_cell.angle_gamma   90.00
#
_symmetry.space_group_name_H-M   'P 1'
#
loop_
_entity.id
_entity.type
_entity.pdbx_description
1 polymer ?
#
loop_
_entity_poly.entity_id
_entity_poly.type
_entity_poly.pdbx_seq_one_letter_code
_entity_poly.pdbx_strand_id
1 'polypeptide(L)'
;MSTAPTSATIPIEEFRTKLREAVEARGERYQSIKMLSNCMKDVFGIDDVEDFAIEKTSKIPGLDVHELIMAKVKQLVHARSLLIIAYMGHGIIDIESKSLQLISENGSQRMLWSMIHDVILASTDDSIQNLDVLAVLDCCYAGSAVRAGGKRSVQLLASCDERRTVRSRKDGVTFTQRIRNAAFALKNAGNLSVSVESLFGELQRSKPRKAADAAHKIIGNARPLVLALKLPSSSPPGQAVSSSSPGEVESSSNETNVLFKISLSGGPTDMILGEFLQLVKRISLEFKVTVEDAVESNSVVILCRASWEAFVRLRSTLDCAFVASVKGPSLLRDEVGEKSGRTRSFGDRLDNGVG
;
A
#
# COMPACT_ATOMS: atom_id res chain seq x y z
N MET A 1 -22.22 -3.82 -58.40
CA MET A 1 -21.26 -2.70 -58.46
C MET A 1 -20.40 -2.76 -57.22
N SER A 2 -19.11 -3.06 -57.38
CA SER A 2 -18.15 -3.23 -56.28
C SER A 2 -17.51 -1.88 -55.97
N THR A 3 -17.77 -1.33 -54.77
CA THR A 3 -17.11 -0.12 -54.30
C THR A 3 -15.74 -0.50 -53.76
N ALA A 4 -14.69 -0.21 -54.53
CA ALA A 4 -13.31 -0.39 -54.10
C ALA A 4 -13.04 0.44 -52.83
N PRO A 5 -12.31 -0.09 -51.83
CA PRO A 5 -11.98 0.64 -50.62
C PRO A 5 -10.99 1.76 -50.95
N THR A 6 -11.42 3.01 -50.71
CA THR A 6 -10.55 4.19 -50.74
C THR A 6 -9.47 4.04 -49.67
N SER A 7 -8.22 3.90 -50.11
CA SER A 7 -7.05 3.89 -49.25
C SER A 7 -6.90 5.24 -48.56
N ALA A 8 -7.24 5.31 -47.27
CA ALA A 8 -7.04 6.50 -46.47
C ALA A 8 -5.53 6.75 -46.29
N THR A 9 -5.01 7.77 -46.98
CA THR A 9 -3.60 8.16 -46.86
C THR A 9 -3.46 9.07 -45.65
N ILE A 10 -2.77 8.61 -44.61
CA ILE A 10 -2.48 9.43 -43.42
C ILE A 10 -1.42 10.48 -43.83
N PRO A 11 -1.65 11.78 -43.60
CA PRO A 11 -0.64 12.81 -43.85
C PRO A 11 0.65 12.51 -43.09
N ILE A 12 1.81 12.72 -43.73
CA ILE A 12 3.12 12.34 -43.17
C ILE A 12 3.43 13.00 -41.82
N GLU A 13 2.93 14.20 -41.58
CA GLU A 13 3.09 14.92 -40.31
C GLU A 13 2.22 14.34 -39.18
N GLU A 14 1.03 13.84 -39.52
CA GLU A 14 0.19 13.10 -38.57
C GLU A 14 0.86 11.76 -38.21
N PHE A 15 1.45 11.07 -39.19
CA PHE A 15 2.21 9.85 -38.96
C PHE A 15 3.44 10.08 -38.08
N ARG A 16 4.23 11.14 -38.33
CA ARG A 16 5.41 11.51 -37.52
C ARG A 16 5.03 11.85 -36.08
N THR A 17 3.94 12.57 -35.88
CA THR A 17 3.41 12.89 -34.55
C THR A 17 3.01 11.60 -33.81
N LYS A 18 2.21 10.74 -34.44
CA LYS A 18 1.80 9.44 -33.87
C LYS A 18 2.97 8.52 -33.58
N LEU A 19 3.99 8.51 -34.44
CA LEU A 19 5.20 7.70 -34.24
C LEU A 19 6.01 8.21 -33.05
N ARG A 20 6.17 9.53 -32.90
CA ARG A 20 6.86 10.14 -31.76
C ARG A 20 6.14 9.82 -30.45
N GLU A 21 4.83 10.01 -30.40
CA GLU A 21 4.00 9.68 -29.25
C GLU A 21 4.12 8.19 -28.87
N ALA A 22 4.10 7.29 -29.85
CA ALA A 22 4.25 5.86 -29.62
C ALA A 22 5.65 5.47 -29.11
N VAL A 23 6.70 6.11 -29.61
CA VAL A 23 8.09 5.87 -29.17
C VAL A 23 8.30 6.40 -27.74
N GLU A 24 7.79 7.61 -27.44
CA GLU A 24 7.86 8.21 -26.11
C GLU A 24 7.06 7.39 -25.08
N ALA A 25 5.83 7.00 -25.40
CA ALA A 25 4.98 6.19 -24.53
C ALA A 25 5.57 4.79 -24.25
N ARG A 26 6.32 4.22 -25.20
CA ARG A 26 7.04 2.95 -25.01
C ARG A 26 8.32 3.14 -24.18
N GLY A 27 9.02 4.25 -24.38
CA GLY A 27 10.18 4.65 -23.59
C GLY A 27 9.84 4.83 -22.11
N GLU A 28 8.82 5.63 -21.78
CA GLU A 28 8.44 5.93 -20.39
C GLU A 28 8.05 4.68 -19.56
N ARG A 29 7.42 3.68 -20.21
CA ARG A 29 7.03 2.43 -19.54
C ARG A 29 8.23 1.54 -19.23
N TYR A 30 9.13 1.38 -20.18
CA TYR A 30 10.37 0.64 -19.95
C TYR A 30 11.23 1.32 -18.88
N GLN A 31 11.23 2.66 -18.85
CA GLN A 31 11.86 3.41 -17.76
C GLN A 31 11.22 3.12 -16.41
N SER A 32 9.90 2.95 -16.33
CA SER A 32 9.21 2.64 -15.06
C SER A 32 9.61 1.24 -14.54
N ILE A 33 9.61 0.21 -15.39
CA ILE A 33 10.04 -1.16 -15.01
C ILE A 33 11.49 -1.14 -14.53
N LYS A 34 12.40 -0.57 -15.35
CA LYS A 34 13.82 -0.46 -15.00
C LYS A 34 14.04 0.33 -13.71
N MET A 35 13.24 1.36 -13.47
CA MET A 35 13.31 2.17 -12.26
C MET A 35 12.88 1.40 -11.01
N LEU A 36 11.82 0.60 -11.08
CA LEU A 36 11.46 -0.26 -9.95
C LEU A 36 12.52 -1.35 -9.73
N SER A 37 12.97 -2.00 -10.80
CA SER A 37 14.02 -3.03 -10.75
C SER A 37 15.30 -2.50 -10.08
N ASN A 38 15.79 -1.33 -10.52
CA ASN A 38 16.91 -0.65 -9.87
C ASN A 38 16.61 -0.30 -8.42
N CYS A 39 15.38 0.14 -8.09
CA CYS A 39 15.01 0.40 -6.70
C CYS A 39 15.09 -0.87 -5.83
N MET A 40 14.60 -2.01 -6.33
CA MET A 40 14.66 -3.30 -5.64
C MET A 40 16.10 -3.69 -5.34
N LYS A 41 16.99 -3.52 -6.31
CA LYS A 41 18.42 -3.80 -6.17
C LYS A 41 19.17 -2.81 -5.28
N ASP A 42 19.02 -1.53 -5.53
CA ASP A 42 19.83 -0.47 -4.91
C ASP A 42 19.37 -0.15 -3.49
N VAL A 43 18.06 -0.23 -3.23
CA VAL A 43 17.47 0.12 -1.93
C VAL A 43 17.28 -1.11 -1.07
N PHE A 44 16.78 -2.21 -1.63
CA PHE A 44 16.40 -3.40 -0.86
C PHE A 44 17.37 -4.58 -1.02
N GLY A 45 18.35 -4.49 -1.93
CA GLY A 45 19.31 -5.58 -2.16
C GLY A 45 18.68 -6.83 -2.78
N ILE A 46 17.55 -6.68 -3.47
CA ILE A 46 16.88 -7.78 -4.16
C ILE A 46 17.43 -7.84 -5.58
N ASP A 47 18.30 -8.83 -5.83
CA ASP A 47 18.94 -9.03 -7.13
C ASP A 47 18.17 -9.99 -8.07
N ASP A 48 17.29 -10.85 -7.52
CA ASP A 48 16.41 -11.74 -8.30
C ASP A 48 15.19 -10.97 -8.82
N VAL A 49 15.40 -10.15 -9.85
CA VAL A 49 14.36 -9.39 -10.54
C VAL A 49 14.27 -9.87 -11.98
N GLU A 50 13.09 -10.37 -12.36
CA GLU A 50 12.80 -10.81 -13.73
C GLU A 50 11.78 -9.88 -14.37
N ASP A 51 12.18 -9.26 -15.49
CA ASP A 51 11.31 -8.40 -16.29
C ASP A 51 10.60 -9.27 -17.34
N PHE A 52 9.27 -9.29 -17.32
CA PHE A 52 8.46 -9.99 -18.31
C PHE A 52 7.58 -9.03 -19.09
N ALA A 53 7.73 -9.04 -20.42
CA ALA A 53 6.89 -8.28 -21.32
C ALA A 53 5.88 -9.23 -21.99
N ILE A 54 4.58 -8.93 -21.86
CA ILE A 54 3.55 -9.63 -22.61
C ILE A 54 3.76 -9.33 -24.10
N GLU A 55 4.16 -10.36 -24.85
CA GLU A 55 4.41 -10.23 -26.29
C GLU A 55 3.11 -10.02 -27.05
N LYS A 56 3.13 -9.15 -28.07
CA LYS A 56 1.97 -8.90 -28.96
C LYS A 56 1.49 -10.15 -29.70
N THR A 57 2.35 -11.15 -29.83
CA THR A 57 2.13 -12.44 -30.47
C THR A 57 1.50 -13.48 -29.55
N SER A 58 1.47 -13.23 -28.24
CA SER A 58 0.85 -14.13 -27.29
C SER A 58 -0.64 -14.29 -27.59
N LYS A 59 -1.07 -15.56 -27.74
CA LYS A 59 -2.47 -15.92 -27.97
C LYS A 59 -3.29 -15.87 -26.68
N ILE A 60 -2.66 -16.20 -25.56
CA ILE A 60 -3.31 -16.27 -24.24
C ILE A 60 -2.38 -15.66 -23.18
N PRO A 61 -2.23 -14.32 -23.16
CA PRO A 61 -1.30 -13.61 -22.26
C PRO A 61 -1.43 -14.01 -20.79
N GLY A 62 -2.65 -14.30 -20.35
CA GLY A 62 -2.90 -14.72 -18.98
C GLY A 62 -2.33 -16.08 -18.62
N LEU A 63 -2.29 -17.02 -19.57
CA LEU A 63 -1.67 -18.31 -19.36
C LEU A 63 -0.15 -18.16 -19.27
N ASP A 64 0.46 -17.39 -20.18
CA ASP A 64 1.91 -17.17 -20.19
C ASP A 64 2.40 -16.57 -18.86
N VAL A 65 1.69 -15.53 -18.38
CA VAL A 65 2.00 -14.89 -17.09
C VAL A 65 1.76 -15.86 -15.93
N HIS A 66 0.68 -16.64 -15.97
CA HIS A 66 0.39 -17.64 -14.94
C HIS A 66 1.51 -18.70 -14.86
N GLU A 67 1.91 -19.27 -16.00
CA GLU A 67 2.96 -20.28 -16.08
C GLU A 67 4.29 -19.75 -15.54
N LEU A 68 4.66 -18.51 -15.89
CA LEU A 68 5.86 -17.86 -15.38
C LEU A 68 5.82 -17.70 -13.85
N ILE A 69 4.71 -17.16 -13.32
CA ILE A 69 4.56 -16.95 -11.87
C ILE A 69 4.60 -18.30 -11.15
N MET A 70 3.90 -19.31 -11.66
CA MET A 70 3.88 -20.64 -11.04
C MET A 70 5.23 -21.34 -11.09
N ALA A 71 6.03 -21.11 -12.15
CA ALA A 71 7.40 -21.59 -12.21
C ALA A 71 8.26 -20.96 -11.10
N LYS A 72 8.12 -19.65 -10.83
CA LYS A 72 8.79 -18.98 -9.71
C LYS A 72 8.28 -19.46 -8.35
N VAL A 73 6.98 -19.60 -8.18
CA VAL A 73 6.37 -20.12 -6.94
C VAL A 73 6.98 -21.49 -6.60
N LYS A 74 7.08 -22.40 -7.56
CA LYS A 74 7.70 -23.73 -7.35
C LYS A 74 9.14 -23.65 -6.84
N GLN A 75 9.90 -22.62 -7.19
CA GLN A 75 11.26 -22.41 -6.68
C GLN A 75 11.26 -21.86 -5.25
N LEU A 76 10.24 -21.08 -4.88
CA LEU A 76 10.17 -20.35 -3.61
C LEU A 76 9.47 -21.10 -2.48
N VAL A 77 8.60 -22.10 -2.78
CA VAL A 77 7.77 -22.80 -1.78
C VAL A 77 8.56 -23.59 -0.73
N HIS A 78 9.82 -23.93 -1.00
CA HIS A 78 10.65 -24.72 -0.10
C HIS A 78 11.20 -23.94 1.10
N ALA A 79 11.09 -22.61 1.09
CA ALA A 79 11.53 -21.74 2.18
C ALA A 79 10.48 -20.65 2.45
N ARG A 80 10.59 -20.00 3.60
CA ARG A 80 9.82 -18.78 3.85
C ARG A 80 10.33 -17.69 2.90
N SER A 81 9.50 -17.30 1.95
CA SER A 81 9.89 -16.46 0.83
C SER A 81 8.93 -15.30 0.64
N LEU A 82 9.41 -14.20 0.06
CA LEU A 82 8.58 -13.09 -0.40
C LEU A 82 8.57 -13.07 -1.92
N LEU A 83 7.39 -13.13 -2.52
CA LEU A 83 7.20 -12.89 -3.95
C LEU A 83 6.66 -11.47 -4.16
N ILE A 84 7.40 -10.66 -4.94
CA ILE A 84 6.96 -9.32 -5.32
C ILE A 84 6.47 -9.38 -6.78
N ILE A 85 5.20 -9.07 -7.01
CA ILE A 85 4.60 -9.02 -8.35
C ILE A 85 4.31 -7.57 -8.67
N ALA A 86 4.98 -7.01 -9.68
CA ALA A 86 4.76 -5.63 -10.09
C ALA A 86 4.24 -5.55 -11.52
N TYR A 87 3.16 -4.79 -11.72
CA TYR A 87 2.59 -4.52 -13.05
C TYR A 87 2.59 -3.03 -13.34
N MET A 88 3.10 -2.66 -14.53
CA MET A 88 3.18 -1.28 -15.00
C MET A 88 2.57 -1.20 -16.38
N GLY A 89 1.38 -0.61 -16.49
CA GLY A 89 0.66 -0.62 -17.75
C GLY A 89 -0.75 -0.05 -17.68
N HIS A 90 -1.60 -0.51 -18.58
CA HIS A 90 -2.99 -0.07 -18.67
C HIS A 90 -3.90 -1.09 -18.00
N GLY A 91 -4.76 -0.58 -17.13
CA GLY A 91 -5.85 -1.33 -16.53
C GLY A 91 -7.17 -0.74 -17.01
N ILE A 92 -8.15 -1.60 -17.28
CA ILE A 92 -9.54 -1.21 -17.51
C ILE A 92 -10.42 -2.03 -16.57
N ILE A 93 -11.60 -1.50 -16.25
CA ILE A 93 -12.64 -2.28 -15.59
C ILE A 93 -13.56 -2.83 -16.66
N ASP A 94 -13.69 -4.15 -16.66
CA ASP A 94 -14.68 -4.83 -17.46
C ASP A 94 -16.08 -4.50 -16.95
N ILE A 95 -16.95 -4.00 -17.83
CA ILE A 95 -18.26 -3.47 -17.42
C ILE A 95 -19.16 -4.58 -16.88
N GLU A 96 -19.08 -5.78 -17.45
CA GLU A 96 -19.94 -6.92 -17.11
C GLU A 96 -19.47 -7.59 -15.82
N SER A 97 -18.21 -7.98 -15.75
CA SER A 97 -17.64 -8.69 -14.59
C SER A 97 -17.23 -7.77 -13.44
N LYS A 98 -17.20 -6.43 -13.67
CA LYS A 98 -16.65 -5.42 -12.74
C LYS A 98 -15.23 -5.75 -12.28
N SER A 99 -14.49 -6.52 -13.08
CA SER A 99 -13.15 -7.00 -12.75
C SER A 99 -12.07 -6.16 -13.43
N LEU A 100 -10.89 -6.10 -12.80
CA LEU A 100 -9.72 -5.47 -13.38
C LEU A 100 -9.17 -6.33 -14.52
N GLN A 101 -9.09 -5.75 -15.71
CA GLN A 101 -8.38 -6.32 -16.86
C GLN A 101 -7.11 -5.53 -17.12
N LEU A 102 -5.99 -6.23 -17.22
CA LEU A 102 -4.71 -5.71 -17.66
C LEU A 102 -4.65 -5.82 -19.18
N ILE A 103 -4.34 -4.72 -19.87
CA ILE A 103 -4.43 -4.67 -21.33
C ILE A 103 -3.11 -4.23 -21.96
N SER A 104 -2.88 -4.70 -23.18
CA SER A 104 -1.80 -4.19 -24.02
C SER A 104 -2.03 -2.73 -24.41
N GLU A 105 -0.97 -2.06 -24.85
CA GLU A 105 -1.01 -0.66 -25.30
C GLU A 105 -2.08 -0.37 -26.37
N ASN A 106 -2.22 -1.27 -27.34
CA ASN A 106 -3.21 -1.17 -28.41
C ASN A 106 -4.57 -1.77 -28.01
N GLY A 107 -4.74 -2.25 -26.77
CA GLY A 107 -5.94 -2.91 -26.28
C GLY A 107 -6.27 -4.26 -26.94
N SER A 108 -5.39 -4.77 -27.82
CA SER A 108 -5.63 -6.00 -28.57
C SER A 108 -5.53 -7.26 -27.70
N GLN A 109 -4.77 -7.18 -26.62
CA GLN A 109 -4.58 -8.25 -25.65
C GLN A 109 -5.14 -7.83 -24.31
N ARG A 110 -5.81 -8.77 -23.65
CA ARG A 110 -6.43 -8.57 -22.34
C ARG A 110 -6.13 -9.78 -21.48
N MET A 111 -5.87 -9.50 -20.21
CA MET A 111 -5.64 -10.49 -19.17
C MET A 111 -6.47 -10.10 -17.96
N LEU A 112 -7.32 -11.01 -17.49
CA LEU A 112 -8.05 -10.81 -16.25
C LEU A 112 -7.07 -10.83 -15.07
N TRP A 113 -7.16 -9.85 -14.18
CA TRP A 113 -6.36 -9.81 -12.95
C TRP A 113 -6.61 -11.03 -12.06
N SER A 114 -7.80 -11.64 -12.12
CA SER A 114 -8.15 -12.88 -11.43
C SER A 114 -7.17 -14.03 -11.71
N MET A 115 -6.52 -14.07 -12.88
CA MET A 115 -5.53 -15.11 -13.19
C MET A 115 -4.27 -15.05 -12.31
N ILE A 116 -3.94 -13.87 -11.77
CA ILE A 116 -2.88 -13.69 -10.77
C ILE A 116 -3.50 -13.69 -9.37
N HIS A 117 -4.60 -12.96 -9.20
CA HIS A 117 -5.22 -12.75 -7.91
C HIS A 117 -5.72 -14.06 -7.29
N ASP A 118 -6.49 -14.87 -8.01
CA ASP A 118 -7.15 -16.03 -7.41
C ASP A 118 -6.15 -17.17 -7.15
N VAL A 119 -5.18 -17.33 -8.05
CA VAL A 119 -4.16 -18.37 -7.98
C VAL A 119 -3.09 -18.06 -6.94
N ILE A 120 -2.69 -16.80 -6.85
CA ILE A 120 -1.68 -16.36 -5.90
C ILE A 120 -2.39 -15.68 -4.76
N LEU A 121 -2.73 -14.40 -4.91
CA LEU A 121 -3.09 -13.51 -3.80
C LEU A 121 -4.22 -14.04 -2.89
N ALA A 122 -5.21 -14.71 -3.46
CA ALA A 122 -6.37 -15.26 -2.76
C ALA A 122 -6.38 -16.78 -2.59
N SER A 123 -5.31 -17.44 -3.00
CA SER A 123 -5.23 -18.88 -2.88
C SER A 123 -5.15 -19.31 -1.41
N THR A 124 -5.98 -20.32 -1.10
CA THR A 124 -6.02 -21.03 0.18
C THR A 124 -5.22 -22.33 0.12
N ASP A 125 -4.42 -22.55 -0.94
CA ASP A 125 -3.59 -23.73 -1.06
C ASP A 125 -2.50 -23.74 0.01
N ASP A 126 -2.48 -24.82 0.79
CA ASP A 126 -1.53 -25.02 1.87
C ASP A 126 -0.08 -25.11 1.34
N SER A 127 0.10 -25.50 0.07
CA SER A 127 1.41 -25.64 -0.57
C SER A 127 2.18 -24.32 -0.68
N ILE A 128 1.49 -23.17 -0.67
CA ILE A 128 2.08 -21.83 -0.77
C ILE A 128 2.01 -21.03 0.54
N GLN A 129 1.72 -21.67 1.69
CA GLN A 129 1.60 -20.96 2.97
C GLN A 129 2.89 -20.27 3.43
N ASN A 130 4.05 -20.77 3.00
CA ASN A 130 5.36 -20.16 3.30
C ASN A 130 5.69 -18.97 2.41
N LEU A 131 4.84 -18.66 1.43
CA LEU A 131 5.02 -17.56 0.50
C LEU A 131 4.21 -16.35 0.96
N ASP A 132 4.89 -15.30 1.38
CA ASP A 132 4.31 -13.98 1.54
C ASP A 132 4.33 -13.25 0.18
N VAL A 133 3.36 -12.37 -0.10
CA VAL A 133 3.25 -11.71 -1.42
C VAL A 133 3.01 -10.21 -1.30
N LEU A 134 3.79 -9.43 -2.05
CA LEU A 134 3.56 -8.01 -2.27
C LEU A 134 3.20 -7.76 -3.73
N ALA A 135 1.98 -7.33 -4.01
CA ALA A 135 1.57 -6.87 -5.33
C ALA A 135 1.77 -5.35 -5.45
N VAL A 136 2.27 -4.88 -6.59
CA VAL A 136 2.44 -3.45 -6.91
C VAL A 136 1.79 -3.17 -8.27
N LEU A 137 0.77 -2.32 -8.29
CA LEU A 137 0.01 -2.01 -9.50
C LEU A 137 0.14 -0.53 -9.88
N ASP A 138 0.95 -0.23 -10.91
CA ASP A 138 1.00 1.07 -11.59
C ASP A 138 0.14 1.04 -12.86
N CYS A 139 -1.18 1.04 -12.67
CA CYS A 139 -2.16 1.10 -13.75
C CYS A 139 -3.41 1.87 -13.35
N CYS A 140 -4.27 2.18 -14.32
CA CYS A 140 -5.60 2.74 -14.02
C CYS A 140 -6.45 1.67 -13.31
N TYR A 141 -7.30 2.10 -12.37
CA TYR A 141 -8.19 1.22 -11.61
C TYR A 141 -7.48 0.15 -10.76
N ALA A 142 -6.17 0.32 -10.51
CA ALA A 142 -5.37 -0.55 -9.65
C ALA A 142 -6.01 -0.77 -8.27
N GLY A 143 -6.73 0.23 -7.78
CA GLY A 143 -7.49 0.15 -6.55
C GLY A 143 -8.60 -0.91 -6.58
N SER A 144 -9.13 -1.34 -7.71
CA SER A 144 -10.28 -2.27 -7.80
C SER A 144 -9.92 -3.74 -7.56
N ALA A 145 -8.64 -4.05 -7.28
CA ALA A 145 -8.23 -5.39 -6.91
C ALA A 145 -8.93 -5.83 -5.61
N VAL A 146 -9.50 -7.04 -5.64
CA VAL A 146 -10.40 -7.55 -4.60
C VAL A 146 -9.61 -7.89 -3.32
N ARG A 147 -10.31 -7.93 -2.18
CA ARG A 147 -9.78 -8.50 -0.94
C ARG A 147 -9.75 -10.03 -1.08
N ALA A 148 -8.77 -10.67 -0.47
CA ALA A 148 -8.78 -12.12 -0.32
C ALA A 148 -9.02 -12.51 1.14
N GLY A 149 -9.31 -13.80 1.34
CA GLY A 149 -9.12 -14.46 2.62
C GLY A 149 -7.81 -15.26 2.56
N GLY A 150 -7.09 -15.36 3.67
CA GLY A 150 -5.87 -16.19 3.70
C GLY A 150 -5.09 -16.08 5.00
N LYS A 151 -4.30 -17.12 5.32
CA LYS A 151 -3.48 -17.18 6.54
C LYS A 151 -2.11 -16.48 6.39
N ARG A 152 -1.64 -16.31 5.15
CA ARG A 152 -0.33 -15.74 4.78
C ARG A 152 -0.39 -14.22 4.59
N SER A 153 0.75 -13.53 4.67
CA SER A 153 0.76 -12.08 4.49
C SER A 153 0.71 -11.75 3.00
N VAL A 154 -0.36 -11.09 2.58
CA VAL A 154 -0.55 -10.63 1.21
C VAL A 154 -0.94 -9.17 1.26
N GLN A 155 -0.14 -8.32 0.62
CA GLN A 155 -0.39 -6.88 0.57
C GLN A 155 -0.34 -6.37 -0.87
N LEU A 156 -1.07 -5.30 -1.14
CA LEU A 156 -1.15 -4.64 -2.43
C LEU A 156 -0.90 -3.15 -2.27
N LEU A 157 0.04 -2.62 -3.06
CA LEU A 157 0.21 -1.19 -3.31
C LEU A 157 -0.30 -0.86 -4.72
N ALA A 158 -1.20 0.13 -4.81
CA ALA A 158 -1.82 0.54 -6.06
C ALA A 158 -1.66 2.05 -6.27
N SER A 159 -1.50 2.45 -7.54
CA SER A 159 -1.32 3.85 -7.95
C SER A 159 -2.50 4.77 -7.65
N CYS A 160 -3.70 4.18 -7.50
CA CYS A 160 -4.96 4.87 -7.23
C CYS A 160 -5.88 4.02 -6.34
N ASP A 161 -6.83 4.68 -5.69
CA ASP A 161 -7.95 4.04 -5.01
C ASP A 161 -9.01 3.49 -5.99
N GLU A 162 -9.99 2.75 -5.47
CA GLU A 162 -11.10 2.14 -6.25
C GLU A 162 -11.98 3.18 -6.97
N ARG A 163 -12.02 4.42 -6.47
CA ARG A 163 -12.97 5.45 -6.90
C ARG A 163 -12.35 6.45 -7.88
N ARG A 164 -11.04 6.36 -8.12
CA ARG A 164 -10.29 7.31 -8.95
C ARG A 164 -9.54 6.60 -10.06
N THR A 165 -9.64 7.18 -11.24
CA THR A 165 -8.81 6.80 -12.38
C THR A 165 -7.63 7.74 -12.50
N VAL A 166 -6.42 7.22 -12.70
CA VAL A 166 -5.27 8.05 -13.07
C VAL A 166 -5.36 8.36 -14.56
N ARG A 167 -6.19 9.34 -14.94
CA ARG A 167 -6.27 9.79 -16.34
C ARG A 167 -5.04 10.63 -16.66
N SER A 168 -4.16 10.07 -17.49
CA SER A 168 -3.02 10.71 -18.14
C SER A 168 -1.81 11.01 -17.24
N ARG A 169 -0.64 10.50 -17.65
CA ARG A 169 0.69 10.71 -17.05
C ARG A 169 1.34 12.04 -17.47
N LYS A 170 0.64 12.88 -18.25
CA LYS A 170 1.24 14.02 -18.97
C LYS A 170 1.94 15.08 -18.11
N ASP A 171 1.56 15.26 -16.84
CA ASP A 171 2.03 16.41 -16.05
C ASP A 171 2.57 16.07 -14.64
N GLY A 172 3.04 14.85 -14.38
CA GLY A 172 3.42 14.47 -13.00
C GLY A 172 4.33 13.27 -12.80
N VAL A 173 4.76 13.12 -11.56
CA VAL A 173 5.61 12.01 -11.07
C VAL A 173 4.81 10.70 -11.13
N THR A 174 5.34 9.67 -11.79
CA THR A 174 4.70 8.35 -11.89
C THR A 174 4.60 7.67 -10.52
N PHE A 175 3.69 6.69 -10.37
CA PHE A 175 3.57 5.97 -9.11
C PHE A 175 4.85 5.17 -8.80
N THR A 176 5.46 4.53 -9.80
CA THR A 176 6.78 3.89 -9.63
C THR A 176 7.86 4.88 -9.17
N GLN A 177 7.93 6.08 -9.75
CA GLN A 177 8.89 7.10 -9.32
C GLN A 177 8.63 7.55 -7.87
N ARG A 178 7.37 7.63 -7.45
CA ARG A 178 7.01 7.92 -6.05
C ARG A 178 7.42 6.81 -5.10
N ILE A 179 7.23 5.54 -5.46
CA ILE A 179 7.72 4.39 -4.68
C ILE A 179 9.23 4.49 -4.50
N ARG A 180 9.95 4.71 -5.59
CA ARG A 180 11.41 4.85 -5.55
C ARG A 180 11.83 5.98 -4.61
N ASN A 181 11.25 7.17 -4.77
CA ASN A 181 11.59 8.32 -3.95
C ASN A 181 11.31 8.06 -2.45
N ALA A 182 10.16 7.44 -2.13
CA ALA A 182 9.81 7.09 -0.76
C ALA A 182 10.78 6.06 -0.16
N ALA A 183 11.15 5.02 -0.93
CA ALA A 183 12.11 4.01 -0.50
C ALA A 183 13.50 4.61 -0.23
N PHE A 184 13.99 5.49 -1.11
CA PHE A 184 15.25 6.20 -0.90
C PHE A 184 15.18 7.18 0.29
N ALA A 185 14.07 7.88 0.48
CA ALA A 185 13.89 8.76 1.63
C ALA A 185 14.00 7.99 2.95
N LEU A 186 13.33 6.83 3.03
CA LEU A 186 13.41 5.95 4.20
C LEU A 186 14.82 5.39 4.40
N LYS A 187 15.51 5.00 3.33
CA LYS A 187 16.91 4.56 3.39
C LYS A 187 17.83 5.68 3.92
N ASN A 188 17.70 6.88 3.37
CA ASN A 188 18.54 8.03 3.73
C ASN A 188 18.25 8.56 5.14
N ALA A 189 17.06 8.27 5.69
CA ALA A 189 16.73 8.52 7.09
C ALA A 189 17.42 7.55 8.07
N GLY A 190 18.26 6.62 7.58
CA GLY A 190 19.04 5.70 8.42
C GLY A 190 18.27 4.45 8.87
N ASN A 191 17.11 4.17 8.27
CA ASN A 191 16.38 2.94 8.58
C ASN A 191 17.18 1.71 8.12
N LEU A 192 17.08 0.61 8.89
CA LEU A 192 17.68 -0.69 8.53
C LEU A 192 16.69 -1.59 7.77
N SER A 193 15.39 -1.34 7.94
CA SER A 193 14.31 -2.04 7.30
C SER A 193 13.10 -1.14 7.13
N VAL A 194 12.20 -1.50 6.23
CA VAL A 194 11.01 -0.72 5.89
C VAL A 194 9.82 -1.66 5.80
N SER A 195 8.78 -1.39 6.60
CA SER A 195 7.47 -2.03 6.39
C SER A 195 6.77 -1.44 5.16
N VAL A 196 5.94 -2.24 4.49
CA VAL A 196 5.12 -1.76 3.36
C VAL A 196 4.19 -0.60 3.80
N GLU A 197 3.71 -0.65 5.05
CA GLU A 197 2.96 0.44 5.68
C GLU A 197 3.78 1.73 5.79
N SER A 198 5.04 1.65 6.22
CA SER A 198 5.94 2.81 6.32
C SER A 198 6.26 3.37 4.94
N LEU A 199 6.49 2.49 3.95
CA LEU A 199 6.68 2.89 2.56
C LEU A 199 5.45 3.61 2.01
N PHE A 200 4.25 3.10 2.29
CA PHE A 200 3.00 3.75 1.91
C PHE A 200 2.83 5.11 2.58
N GLY A 201 3.12 5.21 3.89
CA GLY A 201 3.05 6.47 4.63
C GLY A 201 3.98 7.54 4.03
N GLU A 202 5.22 7.17 3.70
CA GLU A 202 6.16 8.09 3.04
C GLU A 202 5.73 8.45 1.62
N LEU A 203 5.16 7.49 0.87
CA LEU A 203 4.62 7.71 -0.47
C LEU A 203 3.43 8.70 -0.48
N GLN A 204 2.63 8.71 0.58
CA GLN A 204 1.55 9.68 0.76
C GLN A 204 2.06 11.03 1.27
N ARG A 205 3.04 11.02 2.17
CA ARG A 205 3.68 12.23 2.71
C ARG A 205 4.39 13.05 1.62
N SER A 206 5.10 12.37 0.72
CA SER A 206 5.86 12.97 -0.39
C SER A 206 5.01 13.16 -1.67
N LYS A 207 3.69 12.92 -1.60
CA LYS A 207 2.79 12.98 -2.75
C LYS A 207 2.73 14.40 -3.36
N PRO A 208 3.02 14.58 -4.65
CA PRO A 208 2.77 15.84 -5.34
C PRO A 208 1.28 16.21 -5.35
N ARG A 209 0.93 17.50 -5.30
CA ARG A 209 -0.47 17.98 -5.22
C ARG A 209 -1.38 17.43 -6.33
N LYS A 210 -0.85 17.20 -7.52
CA LYS A 210 -1.59 16.68 -8.69
C LYS A 210 -1.63 15.14 -8.78
N ALA A 211 -0.83 14.44 -7.97
CA ALA A 211 -0.77 12.99 -8.01
C ALA A 211 -1.98 12.38 -7.27
N ALA A 212 -2.49 11.26 -7.79
CA ALA A 212 -3.56 10.52 -7.13
C ALA A 212 -3.11 9.96 -5.77
N ASP A 213 -4.07 9.79 -4.86
CA ASP A 213 -3.86 9.03 -3.64
C ASP A 213 -3.56 7.58 -4.02
N ALA A 214 -2.42 7.06 -3.57
CA ALA A 214 -2.18 5.64 -3.68
C ALA A 214 -3.12 4.86 -2.76
N ALA A 215 -3.29 3.58 -3.04
CA ALA A 215 -3.99 2.67 -2.14
C ALA A 215 -3.03 1.61 -1.61
N HIS A 216 -3.19 1.28 -0.34
CA HIS A 216 -2.59 0.13 0.28
C HIS A 216 -3.72 -0.76 0.80
N LYS A 217 -3.72 -2.02 0.37
CA LYS A 217 -4.65 -3.03 0.84
C LYS A 217 -3.88 -4.19 1.46
N ILE A 218 -4.35 -4.62 2.62
CA ILE A 218 -3.98 -5.91 3.19
C ILE A 218 -5.03 -6.90 2.67
N ILE A 219 -4.59 -7.83 1.85
CA ILE A 219 -5.41 -8.81 1.14
C ILE A 219 -5.42 -10.14 1.90
N GLY A 220 -4.35 -10.49 2.60
CA GLY A 220 -4.26 -11.71 3.41
C GLY A 220 -4.30 -11.40 4.91
N ASN A 221 -3.44 -12.07 5.65
CA ASN A 221 -3.20 -11.79 7.06
C ASN A 221 -2.58 -10.38 7.24
N ALA A 222 -3.01 -9.65 8.28
CA ALA A 222 -2.53 -8.32 8.65
C ALA A 222 -1.10 -8.27 9.21
N ARG A 223 -0.34 -9.38 9.10
CA ARG A 223 1.07 -9.41 9.45
C ARG A 223 1.86 -8.44 8.56
N PRO A 224 2.74 -7.60 9.13
CA PRO A 224 3.48 -6.62 8.35
C PRO A 224 4.47 -7.29 7.41
N LEU A 225 4.58 -6.80 6.18
CA LEU A 225 5.67 -7.16 5.27
C LEU A 225 6.81 -6.16 5.47
N VAL A 226 7.98 -6.67 5.84
CA VAL A 226 9.17 -5.86 6.14
C VAL A 226 10.28 -6.20 5.15
N LEU A 227 10.78 -5.18 4.46
CA LEU A 227 11.88 -5.27 3.52
C LEU A 227 13.16 -4.79 4.20
N ALA A 228 14.23 -5.59 4.14
CA ALA A 228 15.54 -5.14 4.60
C ALA A 228 16.09 -4.06 3.65
N LEU A 229 16.76 -3.05 4.19
CA LEU A 229 17.44 -2.04 3.40
C LEU A 229 18.88 -2.47 3.16
N LYS A 230 19.36 -2.30 1.93
CA LYS A 230 20.74 -2.53 1.55
C LYS A 230 21.62 -1.51 2.25
N LEU A 231 22.41 -2.00 3.20
CA LEU A 231 23.44 -1.20 3.86
C LEU A 231 24.44 -0.69 2.81
N PRO A 232 24.92 0.56 2.93
CA PRO A 232 26.02 1.01 2.11
C PRO A 232 27.19 0.06 2.36
N SER A 233 27.68 -0.59 1.29
CA SER A 233 28.90 -1.38 1.32
C SER A 233 30.00 -0.44 1.81
N SER A 234 30.47 -0.68 3.03
CA SER A 234 31.40 0.18 3.75
C SER A 234 32.57 0.60 2.86
N SER A 235 32.80 1.91 2.82
CA SER A 235 34.11 2.52 2.56
C SER A 235 35.21 1.76 3.31
N PRO A 236 36.47 1.76 2.82
CA PRO A 236 37.54 0.91 3.34
C PRO A 236 37.73 1.03 4.86
N PRO A 237 38.14 -0.07 5.53
CA PRO A 237 38.30 -0.12 6.98
C PRO A 237 39.47 0.78 7.38
N GLY A 238 39.18 1.98 7.91
CA GLY A 238 40.24 2.91 8.30
C GLY A 238 39.84 4.19 9.01
N GLN A 239 38.57 4.58 9.02
CA GLN A 239 38.12 5.72 9.84
C GLN A 239 37.24 5.22 10.97
N ALA A 240 37.84 5.09 12.15
CA ALA A 240 37.15 4.93 13.41
C ALA A 240 36.22 6.14 13.59
N VAL A 241 34.93 5.92 13.31
CA VAL A 241 33.89 6.88 13.61
C VAL A 241 33.78 6.95 15.12
N SER A 242 34.22 8.08 15.68
CA SER A 242 34.12 8.37 17.10
C SER A 242 32.67 8.20 17.54
N SER A 243 32.46 7.34 18.53
CA SER A 243 31.19 7.11 19.20
C SER A 243 30.79 8.37 19.97
N SER A 244 30.19 9.34 19.27
CA SER A 244 29.43 10.40 19.91
C SER A 244 28.18 9.79 20.53
N SER A 245 28.04 9.93 21.84
CA SER A 245 26.88 9.56 22.64
C SER A 245 25.57 9.98 21.96
N PRO A 246 24.45 9.26 22.20
CA PRO A 246 23.14 9.66 21.71
C PRO A 246 22.71 10.92 22.44
N GLY A 247 23.12 12.08 21.90
CA GLY A 247 22.48 13.34 22.21
C GLY A 247 21.03 13.19 21.79
N GLU A 248 20.12 13.50 22.72
CA GLU A 248 18.70 13.68 22.44
C GLU A 248 18.58 14.72 21.33
N VAL A 249 18.58 14.26 20.09
CA VAL A 249 18.08 15.04 18.98
C VAL A 249 16.61 15.22 19.32
N GLU A 250 16.26 16.40 19.79
CA GLU A 250 14.90 16.90 19.78
C GLU A 250 14.40 16.76 18.35
N SER A 251 13.86 15.57 18.08
CA SER A 251 13.12 15.29 16.87
C SER A 251 11.87 16.16 17.00
N SER A 252 11.99 17.40 16.51
CA SER A 252 10.86 18.22 16.11
C SER A 252 10.18 17.47 14.97
N SER A 253 9.51 16.40 15.37
CA SER A 253 8.99 15.40 14.49
C SER A 253 7.89 16.09 13.71
N ASN A 254 8.16 16.31 12.42
CA ASN A 254 7.11 16.53 11.43
C ASN A 254 6.31 15.22 11.28
N GLU A 255 5.84 14.68 12.40
CA GLU A 255 5.11 13.46 12.48
C GLU A 255 3.78 13.70 11.77
N THR A 256 3.71 13.10 10.60
CA THR A 256 2.57 13.23 9.71
C THR A 256 1.63 12.09 10.04
N ASN A 257 0.58 12.42 10.79
CA ASN A 257 -0.47 11.51 11.19
C ASN A 257 -1.60 11.51 10.14
N VAL A 258 -2.49 10.54 10.25
CA VAL A 258 -3.70 10.38 9.46
C VAL A 258 -4.91 10.70 10.32
N LEU A 259 -5.72 11.64 9.85
CA LEU A 259 -7.09 11.80 10.31
C LEU A 259 -8.00 10.96 9.41
N PHE A 260 -8.76 10.07 10.02
CA PHE A 260 -9.73 9.22 9.32
C PHE A 260 -11.03 9.18 10.11
N LYS A 261 -12.10 8.73 9.46
CA LYS A 261 -13.42 8.57 10.07
C LYS A 261 -13.92 7.15 9.98
N ILE A 262 -14.64 6.73 11.01
CA ILE A 262 -15.47 5.53 11.02
C ILE A 262 -16.92 6.02 11.07
N SER A 263 -17.76 5.53 10.16
CA SER A 263 -19.18 5.87 10.10
C SER A 263 -20.00 4.66 10.51
N LEU A 264 -20.83 4.80 11.54
CA LEU A 264 -21.74 3.74 11.98
C LEU A 264 -23.11 3.97 11.34
N SER A 265 -23.71 2.90 10.82
CA SER A 265 -24.99 2.97 10.12
C SER A 265 -26.14 2.82 11.11
N GLY A 266 -26.92 3.89 11.31
CA GLY A 266 -28.10 3.94 12.17
C GLY A 266 -27.99 5.02 13.25
N GLY A 267 -29.13 5.47 13.77
CA GLY A 267 -29.21 6.56 14.77
C GLY A 267 -28.66 6.16 16.15
N PRO A 268 -28.43 7.12 17.06
CA PRO A 268 -27.81 6.90 18.37
C PRO A 268 -28.70 6.03 19.27
N THR A 269 -28.61 4.72 19.10
CA THR A 269 -29.30 3.73 19.93
C THR A 269 -28.25 2.94 20.69
N ASP A 270 -28.59 2.48 21.90
CA ASP A 270 -27.69 1.66 22.75
C ASP A 270 -27.10 0.46 22.00
N MET A 271 -27.83 -0.06 21.01
CA MET A 271 -27.39 -1.15 20.15
C MET A 271 -26.17 -0.78 19.30
N ILE A 272 -26.18 0.39 18.64
CA ILE A 272 -25.07 0.83 17.77
C ILE A 272 -23.84 1.19 18.59
N LEU A 273 -24.06 1.82 19.75
CA LEU A 273 -22.97 2.08 20.68
C LEU A 273 -22.39 0.76 21.21
N GLY A 274 -23.23 -0.23 21.50
CA GLY A 274 -22.82 -1.58 21.86
C GLY A 274 -21.99 -2.27 20.77
N GLU A 275 -22.40 -2.17 19.50
CA GLU A 275 -21.65 -2.68 18.35
C GLU A 275 -20.30 -1.97 18.19
N PHE A 276 -20.26 -0.65 18.36
CA PHE A 276 -19.00 0.09 18.34
C PHE A 276 -18.07 -0.32 19.49
N LEU A 277 -18.60 -0.46 20.71
CA LEU A 277 -17.81 -0.94 21.84
C LEU A 277 -17.28 -2.36 21.59
N GLN A 278 -18.06 -3.23 20.95
CA GLN A 278 -17.56 -4.53 20.50
C GLN A 278 -16.49 -4.40 19.42
N LEU A 279 -16.63 -3.45 18.50
CA LEU A 279 -15.64 -3.16 17.47
C LEU A 279 -14.31 -2.73 18.09
N VAL A 280 -14.35 -1.77 19.03
CA VAL A 280 -13.20 -1.30 19.80
C VAL A 280 -12.55 -2.45 20.56
N LYS A 281 -13.34 -3.35 21.17
CA LYS A 281 -12.83 -4.56 21.82
C LYS A 281 -12.15 -5.55 20.86
N ARG A 282 -12.47 -5.51 19.56
CA ARG A 282 -11.83 -6.33 18.52
C ARG A 282 -10.58 -5.68 17.93
N ILE A 283 -10.39 -4.37 18.13
CA ILE A 283 -9.13 -3.73 17.77
C ILE A 283 -8.04 -4.31 18.67
N SER A 284 -6.97 -4.79 18.05
CA SER A 284 -5.83 -5.36 18.79
C SER A 284 -5.31 -4.34 19.81
N LEU A 285 -5.02 -4.81 21.03
CA LEU A 285 -4.52 -3.97 22.13
C LEU A 285 -3.23 -3.22 21.76
N GLU A 286 -2.51 -3.68 20.75
CA GLU A 286 -1.31 -3.04 20.21
C GLU A 286 -1.56 -1.64 19.61
N PHE A 287 -2.79 -1.35 19.15
CA PHE A 287 -3.11 -0.08 18.49
C PHE A 287 -3.32 1.10 19.45
N LYS A 288 -3.37 0.86 20.78
CA LYS A 288 -3.53 1.89 21.83
C LYS A 288 -4.61 2.95 21.50
N VAL A 289 -5.78 2.51 21.03
CA VAL A 289 -6.86 3.43 20.65
C VAL A 289 -7.46 4.10 21.89
N THR A 290 -7.51 5.43 21.88
CA THR A 290 -8.20 6.25 22.89
C THR A 290 -9.35 7.01 22.23
N VAL A 291 -10.44 7.20 22.97
CA VAL A 291 -11.58 8.05 22.55
C VAL A 291 -11.42 9.38 23.27
N GLU A 292 -11.21 10.46 22.50
CA GLU A 292 -11.01 11.80 23.07
C GLU A 292 -12.33 12.53 23.31
N ASP A 293 -13.32 12.38 22.40
CA ASP A 293 -14.61 13.07 22.47
C ASP A 293 -15.71 12.25 21.76
N ALA A 294 -16.98 12.50 22.10
CA ALA A 294 -18.15 11.90 21.47
C ALA A 294 -19.30 12.92 21.44
N VAL A 295 -19.82 13.22 20.25
CA VAL A 295 -20.89 14.21 20.06
C VAL A 295 -22.16 13.52 19.55
N GLU A 296 -23.30 13.85 20.16
CA GLU A 296 -24.61 13.34 19.73
C GLU A 296 -25.01 13.92 18.36
N SER A 297 -25.46 13.05 17.46
CA SER A 297 -25.88 13.41 16.10
C SER A 297 -26.85 12.35 15.58
N ASN A 298 -27.61 12.67 14.52
CA ASN A 298 -28.49 11.71 13.82
C ASN A 298 -27.72 10.55 13.15
N SER A 299 -26.39 10.65 13.12
CA SER A 299 -25.45 9.60 12.73
C SER A 299 -24.21 9.67 13.62
N VAL A 300 -23.63 8.51 13.96
CA VAL A 300 -22.40 8.46 14.75
C VAL A 300 -21.19 8.46 13.80
N VAL A 301 -20.42 9.54 13.86
CA VAL A 301 -19.14 9.68 13.15
C VAL A 301 -18.03 9.78 14.17
N ILE A 302 -17.03 8.91 14.03
CA ILE A 302 -15.88 8.87 14.93
C ILE A 302 -14.67 9.32 14.14
N LEU A 303 -14.06 10.43 14.57
CA LEU A 303 -12.83 10.95 14.00
C LEU A 303 -11.66 10.38 14.78
N CYS A 304 -10.74 9.73 14.07
CA CYS A 304 -9.59 9.09 14.65
C CYS A 304 -8.32 9.69 14.07
N ARG A 305 -7.34 9.93 14.94
CA ARG A 305 -5.97 10.27 14.55
C ARG A 305 -5.07 9.07 14.80
N ALA A 306 -4.27 8.67 13.82
CA ALA A 306 -3.29 7.60 14.01
C ALA A 306 -2.09 7.76 13.08
N SER A 307 -1.05 6.95 13.28
CA SER A 307 0.02 6.79 12.29
C SER A 307 -0.53 6.20 10.99
N TRP A 308 0.19 6.36 9.88
CA TRP A 308 -0.18 5.73 8.61
C TRP A 308 -0.29 4.21 8.72
N GLU A 309 0.60 3.59 9.48
CA GLU A 309 0.62 2.15 9.73
C GLU A 309 -0.65 1.68 10.46
N ALA A 310 -1.01 2.36 11.54
CA ALA A 310 -2.22 2.06 12.29
C ALA A 310 -3.48 2.27 11.42
N PHE A 311 -3.54 3.37 10.67
CA PHE A 311 -4.66 3.65 9.76
C PHE A 311 -4.83 2.55 8.70
N VAL A 312 -3.75 2.13 8.03
CA VAL A 312 -3.80 1.08 7.00
C VAL A 312 -4.32 -0.23 7.59
N ARG A 313 -3.81 -0.63 8.76
CA ARG A 313 -4.23 -1.87 9.41
C ARG A 313 -5.68 -1.80 9.89
N LEU A 314 -6.11 -0.68 10.45
CA LEU A 314 -7.51 -0.49 10.82
C LEU A 314 -8.42 -0.50 9.59
N ARG A 315 -8.02 0.12 8.48
CA ARG A 315 -8.80 0.10 7.23
C ARG A 315 -8.92 -1.30 6.61
N SER A 316 -8.02 -2.23 6.92
CA SER A 316 -8.15 -3.60 6.44
C SER A 316 -9.22 -4.39 7.21
N THR A 317 -9.52 -4.01 8.45
CA THR A 317 -10.53 -4.69 9.29
C THR A 317 -11.84 -3.92 9.41
N LEU A 318 -11.79 -2.59 9.29
CA LEU A 318 -12.89 -1.66 9.50
C LEU A 318 -13.19 -0.84 8.24
N ASP A 319 -14.43 -0.38 8.11
CA ASP A 319 -14.79 0.61 7.09
C ASP A 319 -14.33 2.01 7.53
N CYS A 320 -13.04 2.27 7.34
CA CYS A 320 -12.41 3.57 7.61
C CYS A 320 -12.30 4.40 6.33
N ALA A 321 -12.72 5.66 6.40
CA ALA A 321 -12.52 6.64 5.34
C ALA A 321 -11.43 7.64 5.72
N PHE A 322 -10.41 7.77 4.87
CA PHE A 322 -9.39 8.82 5.00
C PHE A 322 -10.05 10.21 4.93
N VAL A 323 -9.68 11.11 5.84
CA VAL A 323 -10.16 12.51 5.85
C VAL A 323 -9.03 13.43 5.42
N ALA A 324 -7.91 13.43 6.15
CA ALA A 324 -6.81 14.33 5.90
C ALA A 324 -5.49 13.79 6.46
N SER A 325 -4.38 14.30 5.94
CA SER A 325 -3.09 14.19 6.59
C SER A 325 -2.91 15.37 7.54
N VAL A 326 -2.57 15.09 8.80
CA VAL A 326 -2.40 16.11 9.84
C VAL A 326 -0.94 16.14 10.30
N LYS A 327 -0.39 17.34 10.45
CA LYS A 327 0.98 17.57 10.88
C LYS A 327 1.00 18.27 12.24
N GLY A 328 2.03 17.95 13.03
CA GLY A 328 2.26 18.56 14.33
C GLY A 328 1.71 17.73 15.49
N PRO A 329 2.05 18.10 16.74
CA PRO A 329 1.63 17.37 17.94
C PRO A 329 0.10 17.38 18.10
N SER A 330 -0.42 16.60 19.05
CA SER A 330 -1.81 16.77 19.48
C SER A 330 -1.99 18.20 20.03
N LEU A 331 -3.04 18.88 19.60
CA LEU A 331 -3.42 20.19 20.17
C LEU A 331 -4.05 20.01 21.56
N LEU A 332 -4.56 18.81 21.84
CA LEU A 332 -4.88 18.36 23.18
C LEU A 332 -3.55 18.04 23.84
N ARG A 333 -3.02 19.01 24.60
CA ARG A 333 -1.91 18.72 25.50
C ARG A 333 -2.36 17.62 26.44
N ASP A 334 -1.53 16.61 26.65
CA ASP A 334 -1.61 15.83 27.88
C ASP A 334 -1.61 16.87 29.00
N GLU A 335 -2.71 16.95 29.77
CA GLU A 335 -2.63 17.56 31.08
C GLU A 335 -1.52 16.80 31.79
N VAL A 336 -0.36 17.43 31.87
CA VAL A 336 0.83 16.90 32.51
C VAL A 336 0.37 16.39 33.85
N GLY A 337 0.33 15.06 33.99
CA GLY A 337 -0.18 14.41 35.18
C GLY A 337 0.46 15.09 36.38
N GLU A 338 -0.37 15.71 37.22
CA GLU A 338 0.02 16.09 38.56
C GLU A 338 0.72 14.87 39.16
N LYS A 339 1.97 15.09 39.56
CA LYS A 339 2.83 14.09 40.18
C LYS A 339 1.99 13.23 41.12
N SER A 340 1.94 11.93 40.86
CA SER A 340 1.33 10.92 41.71
C SER A 340 1.80 11.12 43.16
N GLY A 341 1.01 11.87 43.91
CA GLY A 341 1.14 12.07 45.33
C GLY A 341 0.62 10.81 46.00
N ARG A 342 1.53 9.85 46.19
CA ARG A 342 1.55 8.91 47.33
C ARG A 342 0.16 8.62 47.92
N THR A 343 -0.64 7.80 47.25
CA THR A 343 -1.84 7.22 47.85
C THR A 343 -1.42 6.33 49.01
N ARG A 344 -1.63 6.82 50.24
CA ARG A 344 -1.68 5.98 51.45
C ARG A 344 -2.83 5.00 51.27
N SER A 345 -2.56 3.70 51.31
CA SER A 345 -3.62 2.70 51.42
C SER A 345 -4.28 2.87 52.79
N PHE A 346 -5.54 3.29 52.81
CA PHE A 346 -6.40 3.14 53.98
C PHE A 346 -6.73 1.67 54.15
N GLY A 347 -6.55 1.17 55.37
CA GLY A 347 -6.76 -0.21 55.73
C GLY A 347 -8.24 -0.56 55.86
N ASP A 348 -8.62 -1.68 55.25
CA ASP A 348 -9.80 -2.43 55.65
C ASP A 348 -9.41 -3.36 56.81
N ARG A 349 -9.71 -2.87 58.02
CA ARG A 349 -9.88 -3.67 59.22
C ARG A 349 -11.30 -3.39 59.71
N LEU A 350 -12.23 -4.26 59.36
CA LEU A 350 -13.48 -4.39 60.10
C LEU A 350 -13.51 -5.78 60.73
N ASP A 351 -13.45 -5.71 62.05
CA ASP A 351 -13.57 -6.81 62.99
C ASP A 351 -14.96 -7.46 62.94
N ASN A 352 -14.93 -8.76 63.20
CA ASN A 352 -16.04 -9.55 63.72
C ASN A 352 -16.48 -8.99 65.09
N GLY A 353 -17.78 -8.96 65.38
CA GLY A 353 -18.21 -8.82 66.78
C GLY A 353 -19.68 -8.57 67.07
N VAL A 354 -20.43 -9.67 67.24
CA VAL A 354 -21.51 -9.90 68.22
C VAL A 354 -22.86 -9.19 68.03
N GLY A 355 -23.85 -10.05 67.75
CA GLY A 355 -25.29 -9.92 68.00
C GLY A 355 -25.91 -11.28 67.78
#